data_AF-A0A452Y2B7-F1
#
_entry.id   AF-A0A452Y2B7-F1
#
_cell.length_a   1.000
_cell.length_b   1.000
_cell.length_c   1.000
_cell.angle_alpha   90.00
_cell.angle_beta   90.00
_cell.angle_gamma   90.00
#
_symmetry.space_group_name_H-M   'P 1'
#
loop_
_entity.id
_entity.type
_entity.pdbx_description
1 polymer ?
#
loop_
_entity_poly.entity_id
_entity_poly.type
_entity_poly.pdbx_seq_one_letter_code
_entity_poly.pdbx_strand_id
1 'polypeptide(L)'
;MAGKTETFQLVRNDVDKNRMRIRAPNGSFLQANKDGSVTANFGESTTWGDNDPSVFAVNIVNGPHGEYQICNGYGKDMATQVMNNHWSTYIVEADFAFMAANGLNAVRIPVGWWIASDPNPPAPFVGGALQALDSAFTWAERHNIHVIIDLHAAPGSQNPNEHSGGRDGLQTWGDSQIAQTVQVIDFLAARYLSNNLLL
;
A
#
# COMPACT_ATOMS: atom_id res chain seq x y z
N MET A 1 -9.56 -21.40 -11.82
CA MET A 1 -9.17 -21.08 -13.22
C MET A 1 -9.41 -19.60 -13.43
N ALA A 2 -8.40 -18.85 -13.86
CA ALA A 2 -8.62 -17.47 -14.29
C ALA A 2 -9.52 -17.47 -15.54
N GLY A 3 -10.47 -16.54 -15.61
CA GLY A 3 -11.33 -16.38 -16.79
C GLY A 3 -10.53 -15.93 -18.02
N LYS A 4 -11.17 -15.92 -19.20
CA LYS A 4 -10.60 -15.27 -20.39
C LYS A 4 -10.36 -13.79 -20.10
N THR A 5 -9.24 -13.26 -20.59
CA THR A 5 -8.97 -11.82 -20.60
C THR A 5 -9.94 -11.14 -21.57
N GLU A 6 -10.55 -10.06 -21.11
CA GLU A 6 -11.49 -9.24 -21.86
C GLU A 6 -11.02 -7.78 -21.83
N THR A 7 -11.27 -7.03 -22.91
CA THR A 7 -10.89 -5.60 -22.99
C THR A 7 -12.09 -4.71 -22.74
N PHE A 8 -12.01 -3.86 -21.72
CA PHE A 8 -13.01 -2.84 -21.41
C PHE A 8 -12.55 -1.47 -21.92
N GLN A 9 -13.49 -0.63 -22.35
CA GLN A 9 -13.22 0.76 -22.74
C GLN A 9 -13.65 1.71 -21.63
N LEU A 10 -12.75 2.62 -21.25
CA LEU A 10 -13.09 3.69 -20.32
C LEU A 10 -13.64 4.89 -21.11
N VAL A 11 -14.89 5.25 -20.86
CA VAL A 11 -15.56 6.40 -21.49
C VAL A 11 -15.69 7.49 -20.44
N ARG A 12 -15.00 8.62 -20.62
CA ARG A 12 -15.05 9.75 -19.69
C ARG A 12 -16.04 10.80 -20.17
N ASN A 13 -16.68 11.50 -19.25
CA ASN A 13 -17.49 12.66 -19.60
C ASN A 13 -16.59 13.81 -20.09
N ASP A 14 -17.07 14.57 -21.07
CA ASP A 14 -16.29 15.66 -21.67
C ASP A 14 -16.25 16.94 -20.84
N VAL A 15 -17.26 17.16 -20.01
CA VAL A 15 -17.44 18.32 -19.13
C VAL A 15 -16.90 18.03 -17.72
N ASP A 16 -17.38 16.96 -17.07
CA ASP A 16 -16.99 16.54 -15.72
C ASP A 16 -16.05 15.34 -15.79
N LYS A 17 -14.74 15.59 -15.76
CA LYS A 17 -13.71 14.54 -15.89
C LYS A 17 -13.69 13.55 -14.72
N ASN A 18 -14.39 13.82 -13.63
CA ASN A 18 -14.53 12.90 -12.50
C ASN A 18 -15.66 11.89 -12.70
N ARG A 19 -16.30 11.86 -13.87
CA ARG A 19 -17.33 10.88 -14.23
C ARG A 19 -16.87 10.02 -15.37
N MET A 20 -17.02 8.71 -15.20
CA MET A 20 -16.70 7.73 -16.22
C MET A 20 -17.75 6.63 -16.34
N ARG A 21 -17.75 5.95 -17.47
CA ARG A 21 -18.40 4.67 -17.70
C ARG A 21 -17.37 3.64 -18.13
N ILE A 22 -17.69 2.38 -17.93
CA ILE A 22 -16.86 1.25 -18.36
C ILE A 22 -17.68 0.46 -19.37
N ARG A 23 -17.28 0.47 -20.64
CA ARG A 23 -17.92 -0.31 -21.71
C ARG A 23 -17.29 -1.69 -21.80
N ALA A 24 -18.12 -2.72 -21.72
CA ALA A 24 -17.73 -4.11 -21.85
C ALA A 24 -17.58 -4.51 -23.33
N PRO A 25 -16.88 -5.64 -23.62
CA PRO A 25 -16.71 -6.15 -24.99
C PRO A 25 -18.03 -6.39 -25.73
N ASN A 26 -19.11 -6.66 -25.02
CA ASN A 26 -20.45 -6.86 -25.60
C ASN A 26 -21.15 -5.54 -26.00
N GLY A 27 -20.46 -4.40 -25.91
CA GLY A 27 -20.96 -3.07 -26.27
C GLY A 27 -21.76 -2.35 -25.18
N SER A 28 -22.23 -3.08 -24.15
CA SER A 28 -22.98 -2.50 -23.03
C SER A 28 -22.06 -1.82 -22.02
N PHE A 29 -22.59 -0.88 -21.24
CA PHE A 29 -21.91 -0.35 -20.08
C PHE A 29 -22.08 -1.28 -18.86
N LEU A 30 -21.09 -1.26 -17.96
CA LEU A 30 -21.24 -1.80 -16.62
C LEU A 30 -22.24 -0.96 -15.83
N GLN A 31 -23.07 -1.60 -15.02
CA GLN A 31 -23.94 -0.94 -14.04
C GLN A 31 -23.81 -1.58 -12.65
N ALA A 32 -23.92 -0.77 -11.61
CA ALA A 32 -24.06 -1.22 -10.23
C ALA A 32 -25.55 -1.34 -9.86
N ASN A 33 -25.97 -2.53 -9.47
CA ASN A 33 -27.35 -2.83 -9.13
C ASN A 33 -27.62 -2.66 -7.63
N LYS A 34 -28.90 -2.50 -7.27
CA LYS A 34 -29.33 -2.32 -5.86
C LYS A 34 -29.03 -3.52 -4.96
N ASP A 35 -28.86 -4.70 -5.54
CA ASP A 35 -28.48 -5.92 -4.83
C ASP A 35 -26.96 -6.05 -4.62
N GLY A 36 -26.18 -5.04 -5.01
CA GLY A 36 -24.72 -5.02 -4.92
C GLY A 36 -24.02 -5.75 -6.08
N SER A 37 -24.77 -6.32 -7.03
CA SER A 37 -24.17 -6.93 -8.22
C SER A 37 -23.71 -5.88 -9.23
N VAL A 38 -22.70 -6.24 -10.03
CA VAL A 38 -22.27 -5.45 -11.20
C VAL A 38 -22.51 -6.26 -12.46
N THR A 39 -23.27 -5.70 -13.41
CA THR A 39 -23.62 -6.39 -14.66
C THR A 39 -23.25 -5.56 -15.90
N ALA A 40 -22.94 -6.24 -17.00
CA ALA A 40 -22.56 -5.65 -18.29
C ALA A 40 -23.72 -5.66 -19.29
N ASN A 41 -24.88 -5.17 -18.91
CA ASN A 41 -26.11 -5.21 -19.72
C ASN A 41 -26.82 -3.86 -19.75
N PHE A 42 -26.15 -2.81 -19.32
CA PHE A 42 -26.72 -1.48 -19.38
C PHE A 42 -26.55 -0.95 -20.81
N GLY A 43 -27.67 -0.69 -21.47
CA GLY A 43 -27.70 -0.13 -22.82
C GLY A 43 -27.24 1.32 -22.85
N GLU A 44 -27.79 2.10 -23.78
CA GLU A 44 -27.50 3.53 -23.84
C GLU A 44 -28.42 4.31 -22.88
N SER A 45 -27.87 4.71 -21.72
CA SER A 45 -28.47 5.77 -20.90
C SER A 45 -27.85 7.11 -21.24
N THR A 46 -28.69 8.15 -21.24
CA THR A 46 -28.41 9.44 -21.87
C THR A 46 -28.02 10.54 -20.86
N THR A 47 -27.93 10.22 -19.56
CA THR A 47 -27.57 11.20 -18.52
C THR A 47 -26.27 10.82 -17.78
N TRP A 48 -25.52 11.83 -17.33
CA TRP A 48 -24.31 11.63 -16.50
C TRP A 48 -24.57 11.90 -15.01
N GLY A 49 -25.84 11.83 -14.60
CA GLY A 49 -26.27 12.17 -13.24
C GLY A 49 -25.96 11.06 -12.24
N ASP A 50 -26.00 11.40 -10.95
CA ASP A 50 -25.75 10.48 -9.84
C ASP A 50 -26.77 9.33 -9.75
N ASN A 51 -27.91 9.45 -10.45
CA ASN A 51 -28.94 8.43 -10.53
C ASN A 51 -28.76 7.45 -11.71
N ASP A 52 -27.76 7.64 -12.56
CA ASP A 52 -27.42 6.69 -13.63
C ASP A 52 -26.51 5.58 -13.06
N PRO A 53 -26.98 4.32 -13.00
CA PRO A 53 -26.24 3.23 -12.38
C PRO A 53 -25.00 2.79 -13.16
N SER A 54 -24.79 3.31 -14.38
CA SER A 54 -23.58 3.08 -15.17
C SER A 54 -22.49 4.12 -14.98
N VAL A 55 -22.78 5.22 -14.30
CA VAL A 55 -21.84 6.31 -14.07
C VAL A 55 -21.07 6.05 -12.78
N PHE A 56 -19.76 5.94 -12.91
CA PHE A 56 -18.83 5.82 -11.79
C PHE A 56 -18.18 7.18 -11.53
N ALA A 57 -18.28 7.63 -10.27
CA ALA A 57 -17.47 8.74 -9.79
C ALA A 57 -16.01 8.27 -9.63
N VAL A 58 -15.08 9.10 -10.08
CA VAL A 58 -13.65 8.79 -10.11
C VAL A 58 -12.90 9.88 -9.38
N ASN A 59 -12.05 9.47 -8.44
CA ASN A 59 -11.06 10.34 -7.85
C ASN A 59 -9.79 10.27 -8.70
N ILE A 60 -9.50 11.36 -9.42
CA ILE A 60 -8.26 11.48 -10.19
C ILE A 60 -7.18 12.03 -9.25
N VAL A 61 -6.16 11.23 -8.99
CA VAL A 61 -4.98 11.63 -8.21
C VAL A 61 -3.82 11.98 -9.14
N ASN A 62 -3.02 12.99 -8.77
CA ASN A 62 -1.85 13.43 -9.55
C ASN A 62 -0.63 12.50 -9.41
N GLY A 63 -0.76 11.44 -8.61
CA GLY A 63 0.23 10.40 -8.41
C GLY A 63 -0.23 9.44 -7.32
N PRO A 64 0.44 8.28 -7.16
CA PRO A 64 0.16 7.39 -6.05
C PRO A 64 0.47 8.03 -4.70
N HIS A 65 -0.46 7.94 -3.76
CA HIS A 65 -0.34 8.37 -2.37
C HIS A 65 -0.30 7.13 -1.45
N GLY A 66 0.87 6.89 -0.86
CA GLY A 66 1.10 5.75 0.03
C GLY A 66 1.42 4.44 -0.70
N GLU A 67 1.94 3.47 0.06
CA GLU A 67 2.49 2.23 -0.49
C GLU A 67 1.43 1.35 -1.17
N TYR A 68 0.19 1.34 -0.67
CA TYR A 68 -0.90 0.60 -1.31
C TYR A 68 -1.12 1.06 -2.76
N GLN A 69 -1.21 2.37 -2.99
CA GLN A 69 -1.45 2.92 -4.34
C GLN A 69 -0.24 2.74 -5.25
N ILE A 70 0.98 2.86 -4.72
CA ILE A 70 2.23 2.60 -5.48
C ILE A 70 2.21 1.15 -5.97
N CYS A 71 2.03 0.20 -5.06
CA CYS A 71 2.14 -1.21 -5.38
C CYS A 71 0.97 -1.71 -6.24
N ASN A 72 -0.26 -1.24 -5.96
CA ASN A 72 -1.43 -1.58 -6.77
C ASN A 72 -1.41 -0.92 -8.15
N GLY A 73 -0.96 0.34 -8.24
CA GLY A 73 -0.96 1.13 -9.46
C GLY A 73 0.12 0.70 -10.46
N TYR A 74 1.35 0.46 -9.98
CA TYR A 74 2.43 -0.05 -10.85
C TYR A 74 2.33 -1.55 -11.12
N GLY A 75 1.58 -2.28 -10.30
CA GLY A 75 1.55 -3.74 -10.32
C GLY A 75 2.84 -4.36 -9.78
N LYS A 76 2.78 -5.66 -9.46
CA LYS A 76 3.80 -6.37 -8.69
C LYS A 76 5.23 -6.17 -9.22
N ASP A 77 5.45 -6.38 -10.53
CA ASP A 77 6.81 -6.41 -11.09
C ASP A 77 7.48 -5.03 -11.04
N MET A 78 6.79 -3.99 -11.51
CA MET A 78 7.30 -2.62 -11.50
C MET A 78 7.38 -2.08 -10.07
N ALA A 79 6.38 -2.35 -9.22
CA ALA A 79 6.42 -1.97 -7.81
C ALA A 79 7.61 -2.60 -7.09
N THR A 80 7.92 -3.88 -7.35
CA THR A 80 9.09 -4.56 -6.78
C THR A 80 10.38 -3.85 -7.17
N GLN A 81 10.52 -3.43 -8.44
CA GLN A 81 11.69 -2.67 -8.89
C GLN A 81 11.79 -1.30 -8.20
N VAL A 82 10.68 -0.56 -8.18
CA VAL A 82 10.61 0.78 -7.56
C VAL A 82 10.94 0.72 -6.06
N MET A 83 10.32 -0.19 -5.33
CA MET A 83 10.49 -0.31 -3.88
C MET A 83 11.89 -0.80 -3.51
N ASN A 84 12.45 -1.79 -4.23
CA ASN A 84 13.83 -2.24 -4.00
C ASN A 84 14.86 -1.14 -4.29
N ASN A 85 14.65 -0.35 -5.36
CA ASN A 85 15.49 0.81 -5.62
C ASN A 85 15.38 1.85 -4.50
N HIS A 86 14.16 2.13 -4.02
CA HIS A 86 13.94 3.05 -2.91
C HIS A 86 14.66 2.59 -1.64
N TRP A 87 14.43 1.36 -1.19
CA TRP A 87 15.05 0.83 0.03
C TRP A 87 16.58 0.74 -0.03
N SER A 88 17.16 0.55 -1.22
CA SER A 88 18.62 0.47 -1.40
C SER A 88 19.32 1.83 -1.55
N THR A 89 18.58 2.93 -1.72
CA THR A 89 19.16 4.25 -2.00
C THR A 89 18.68 5.38 -1.10
N TYR A 90 17.54 5.23 -0.42
CA TYR A 90 16.94 6.33 0.35
C TYR A 90 17.60 6.53 1.72
N ILE A 91 17.89 5.45 2.44
CA ILE A 91 18.69 5.45 3.67
C ILE A 91 19.76 4.37 3.51
N VAL A 92 21.01 4.77 3.71
CA VAL A 92 22.20 3.92 3.58
C VAL A 92 23.11 4.07 4.80
N GLU A 93 24.16 3.26 4.89
CA GLU A 93 25.11 3.30 6.01
C GLU A 93 25.72 4.70 6.25
N ALA A 94 25.93 5.47 5.19
CA ALA A 94 26.45 6.83 5.28
C ALA A 94 25.54 7.76 6.10
N ASP A 95 24.22 7.54 6.11
CA ASP A 95 23.27 8.31 6.91
C ASP A 95 23.42 7.98 8.40
N PHE A 96 23.67 6.71 8.75
CA PHE A 96 23.98 6.30 10.12
C PHE A 96 25.31 6.88 10.60
N ALA A 97 26.34 6.85 9.75
CA ALA A 97 27.61 7.50 10.04
C ALA A 97 27.44 9.01 10.28
N PHE A 98 26.63 9.68 9.45
CA PHE A 98 26.30 11.09 9.61
C PHE A 98 25.57 11.36 10.93
N MET A 99 24.56 10.57 11.28
CA MET A 99 23.82 10.72 12.54
C MET A 99 24.75 10.60 13.75
N ALA A 100 25.61 9.57 13.79
CA ALA A 100 26.56 9.35 14.87
C ALA A 100 27.59 10.50 14.97
N ALA A 101 28.11 10.98 13.84
CA ALA A 101 29.05 12.10 13.81
C ALA A 101 28.43 13.41 14.33
N ASN A 102 27.11 13.55 14.27
CA ASN A 102 26.37 14.70 14.81
C ASN A 102 25.83 14.46 16.24
N GLY A 103 26.27 13.38 16.91
CA GLY A 103 25.90 13.09 18.30
C GLY A 103 24.49 12.53 18.50
N LEU A 104 23.80 12.12 17.42
CA LEU A 104 22.55 11.36 17.53
C LEU A 104 22.87 9.91 17.91
N ASN A 105 22.06 9.36 18.80
CA ASN A 105 22.29 8.03 19.38
C ASN A 105 21.11 7.07 19.19
N ALA A 106 20.03 7.49 18.52
CA ALA A 106 18.87 6.65 18.27
C ALA A 106 18.14 7.05 16.98
N VAL A 107 17.48 6.07 16.36
CA VAL A 107 16.59 6.24 15.21
C VAL A 107 15.26 5.56 15.47
N ARG A 108 14.18 6.15 14.93
CA ARG A 108 12.84 5.55 14.92
C ARG A 108 12.53 5.14 13.48
N ILE A 109 12.29 3.85 13.25
CA ILE A 109 12.11 3.29 11.90
C ILE A 109 10.65 2.82 11.74
N PRO A 110 9.83 3.55 10.96
CA PRO A 110 8.48 3.14 10.59
C PRO A 110 8.48 1.90 9.70
N VAL A 111 7.66 0.90 10.05
CA VAL A 111 7.44 -0.32 9.26
C VAL A 111 5.95 -0.59 9.10
N GLY A 112 5.58 -1.20 7.97
CA GLY A 112 4.21 -1.66 7.73
C GLY A 112 4.02 -3.13 8.08
N TRP A 113 2.80 -3.51 8.46
CA TRP A 113 2.47 -4.86 8.91
C TRP A 113 2.85 -5.97 7.93
N TRP A 114 2.87 -5.66 6.63
CA TRP A 114 3.23 -6.60 5.56
C TRP A 114 4.67 -7.11 5.68
N ILE A 115 5.55 -6.41 6.40
CA ILE A 115 6.94 -6.81 6.65
C ILE A 115 7.06 -8.20 7.29
N ALA A 116 6.07 -8.62 8.10
CA ALA A 116 6.07 -9.92 8.75
C ALA A 116 5.82 -11.09 7.78
N SER A 117 5.43 -10.79 6.54
CA SER A 117 5.18 -11.78 5.48
C SER A 117 6.25 -11.76 4.38
N ASP A 118 7.37 -11.05 4.59
CA ASP A 118 8.47 -11.04 3.63
C ASP A 118 9.07 -12.45 3.43
N PRO A 119 9.52 -12.78 2.21
CA PRO A 119 9.58 -11.93 1.01
C PRO A 119 8.30 -11.93 0.16
N ASN A 120 7.21 -12.52 0.64
CA ASN A 120 5.96 -12.70 -0.12
C ASN A 120 4.76 -12.10 0.62
N PRO A 121 4.72 -10.77 0.82
CA PRO A 121 3.60 -10.14 1.50
C PRO A 121 2.29 -10.27 0.70
N PRO A 122 1.13 -10.13 1.37
CA PRO A 122 -0.16 -10.11 0.69
C PRO A 122 -0.24 -8.98 -0.33
N ALA A 123 -0.87 -9.25 -1.47
CA ALA A 123 -1.12 -8.24 -2.49
C ALA A 123 -1.94 -7.06 -1.92
N PRO A 124 -1.64 -5.81 -2.33
CA PRO A 124 -0.74 -5.45 -3.42
C PRO A 124 0.73 -5.27 -3.00
N PHE A 125 1.06 -5.34 -1.70
CA PHE A 125 2.41 -5.07 -1.20
C PHE A 125 3.47 -6.00 -1.82
N VAL A 126 4.71 -5.52 -1.84
CA VAL A 126 5.87 -6.24 -2.40
C VAL A 126 6.94 -6.44 -1.31
N GLY A 127 7.70 -7.53 -1.43
CA GLY A 127 8.69 -7.88 -0.39
C GLY A 127 10.04 -7.20 -0.57
N GLY A 128 10.79 -7.06 0.54
CA GLY A 128 12.13 -6.48 0.58
C GLY A 128 12.37 -5.56 1.79
N ALA A 129 11.30 -5.06 2.41
CA ALA A 129 11.37 -4.17 3.57
C ALA A 129 12.08 -4.80 4.78
N LEU A 130 11.93 -6.12 5.00
CA LEU A 130 12.58 -6.82 6.10
C LEU A 130 14.11 -6.81 5.97
N GLN A 131 14.62 -7.03 4.75
CA GLN A 131 16.05 -6.98 4.47
C GLN A 131 16.62 -5.56 4.65
N ALA A 132 15.83 -4.53 4.30
CA ALA A 132 16.21 -3.15 4.54
C ALA A 132 16.31 -2.84 6.04
N LEU A 133 15.35 -3.33 6.84
CA LEU A 133 15.39 -3.20 8.30
C LEU A 133 16.59 -3.93 8.92
N ASP A 134 16.89 -5.15 8.46
CA ASP A 134 18.08 -5.91 8.90
C ASP A 134 19.39 -5.14 8.60
N SER A 135 19.45 -4.49 7.43
CA SER A 135 20.59 -3.66 7.04
C SER A 135 20.71 -2.43 7.95
N ALA A 136 19.59 -1.78 8.27
CA ALA A 136 19.57 -0.66 9.21
C ALA A 136 20.07 -1.07 10.60
N PHE A 137 19.67 -2.22 11.14
CA PHE A 137 20.22 -2.74 12.41
C PHE A 137 21.73 -2.99 12.32
N THR A 138 22.21 -3.54 11.20
CA THR A 138 23.66 -3.74 10.97
C THR A 138 24.43 -2.42 10.99
N TRP A 139 23.90 -1.36 10.37
CA TRP A 139 24.53 -0.04 10.39
C TRP A 139 24.44 0.62 11.76
N ALA A 140 23.31 0.44 12.44
CA ALA A 140 23.08 0.94 13.79
C ALA A 140 24.13 0.38 14.77
N GLU A 141 24.43 -0.92 14.68
CA GLU A 141 25.51 -1.58 15.43
C GLU A 141 26.88 -0.96 15.22
N ARG A 142 27.26 -0.73 13.96
CA ARG A 142 28.57 -0.17 13.62
C ARG A 142 28.74 1.28 14.10
N HIS A 143 27.64 2.01 14.23
CA HIS A 143 27.63 3.43 14.56
C HIS A 143 27.13 3.73 15.98
N ASN A 144 26.87 2.71 16.80
CA ASN A 144 26.34 2.83 18.16
C ASN A 144 25.06 3.69 18.21
N ILE A 145 24.15 3.42 17.28
CA ILE A 145 22.84 4.04 17.19
C ILE A 145 21.81 3.01 17.63
N HIS A 146 20.95 3.39 18.57
CA HIS A 146 19.83 2.58 19.00
C HIS A 146 18.67 2.63 18.00
N VAL A 147 17.84 1.59 17.95
CA VAL A 147 16.72 1.49 17.01
C VAL A 147 15.41 1.31 17.76
N ILE A 148 14.44 2.19 17.51
CA ILE A 148 13.03 2.04 17.88
C ILE A 148 12.29 1.57 16.64
N ILE A 149 11.75 0.35 16.66
CA ILE A 149 10.88 -0.14 15.58
C ILE A 149 9.47 0.42 15.82
N ASP A 150 8.93 1.11 14.83
CA ASP A 150 7.59 1.69 14.86
C ASP A 150 6.67 0.93 13.91
N LEU A 151 5.74 0.14 14.41
CA LEU A 151 4.67 -0.42 13.59
C LEU A 151 3.71 0.69 13.17
N HIS A 152 4.06 1.36 12.08
CA HIS A 152 3.43 2.60 11.61
C HIS A 152 2.16 2.35 10.80
N ALA A 153 2.02 1.18 10.20
CA ALA A 153 0.85 0.78 9.44
C ALA A 153 0.32 -0.56 9.94
N ALA A 154 -0.87 -0.54 10.55
CA ALA A 154 -1.53 -1.75 11.04
C ALA A 154 -2.39 -2.40 9.94
N PRO A 155 -2.68 -3.72 10.02
CA PRO A 155 -3.58 -4.39 9.09
C PRO A 155 -4.93 -3.68 9.03
N GLY A 156 -5.43 -3.40 7.82
CA GLY A 156 -6.70 -2.68 7.64
C GLY A 156 -6.65 -1.18 7.89
N SER A 157 -5.48 -0.58 8.14
CA SER A 157 -5.27 0.86 8.34
C SER A 157 -5.92 1.41 9.62
N GLN A 158 -5.11 1.93 10.54
CA GLN A 158 -5.57 2.50 11.81
C GLN A 158 -6.07 3.95 11.73
N ASN A 159 -5.86 4.61 10.59
CA ASN A 159 -6.36 5.95 10.27
C ASN A 159 -6.57 6.07 8.74
N PRO A 160 -7.17 7.15 8.22
CA PRO A 160 -7.47 7.29 6.79
C PRO A 160 -6.32 7.90 5.97
N ASN A 161 -5.17 8.17 6.56
CA ASN A 161 -4.07 8.84 5.85
C ASN A 161 -3.22 7.83 5.07
N GLU A 162 -2.56 8.29 4.02
CA GLU A 162 -1.77 7.44 3.12
C GLU A 162 -0.60 6.71 3.82
N HIS A 163 -0.08 7.28 4.91
CA HIS A 163 1.04 6.70 5.66
C HIS A 163 0.72 5.40 6.43
N SER A 164 -0.56 5.07 6.62
CA SER A 164 -0.98 3.81 7.25
C SER A 164 -1.18 2.68 6.24
N GLY A 165 -0.84 2.89 4.96
CA GLY A 165 -0.86 1.86 3.93
C GLY A 165 -2.26 1.35 3.58
N GLY A 166 -3.31 2.10 3.91
CA GLY A 166 -4.70 1.77 3.59
C GLY A 166 -5.04 1.98 2.11
N ARG A 167 -6.10 1.31 1.66
CA ARG A 167 -6.67 1.51 0.32
C ARG A 167 -7.48 2.80 0.29
N ASP A 168 -6.93 3.86 -0.29
CA ASP A 168 -7.67 5.09 -0.61
C ASP A 168 -8.43 5.70 0.60
N GLY A 169 -7.79 5.67 1.78
CA GLY A 169 -8.37 6.16 3.04
C GLY A 169 -9.33 5.20 3.75
N LEU A 170 -9.49 3.98 3.24
CA LEU A 170 -10.24 2.92 3.91
C LEU A 170 -9.60 2.58 5.26
N GLN A 171 -10.40 2.71 6.31
CA GLN A 171 -10.03 2.41 7.69
C GLN A 171 -10.92 1.28 8.21
N THR A 172 -10.37 0.08 8.29
CA THR A 172 -11.05 -1.12 8.81
C THR A 172 -10.33 -1.75 9.98
N TRP A 173 -9.23 -1.17 10.47
CA TRP A 173 -8.58 -1.67 11.67
C TRP A 173 -9.53 -1.59 12.87
N GLY A 174 -9.67 -2.73 13.57
CA GLY A 174 -10.56 -2.92 14.71
C GLY A 174 -10.41 -4.35 15.24
N ASP A 175 -11.42 -4.85 15.95
CA ASP A 175 -11.36 -6.14 16.68
C ASP A 175 -10.83 -7.31 15.84
N SER A 176 -11.20 -7.41 14.56
CA SER A 176 -10.73 -8.48 13.66
C SER A 176 -9.25 -8.38 13.26
N GLN A 177 -8.61 -7.22 13.40
CA GLN A 177 -7.24 -6.95 12.99
C GLN A 177 -6.27 -6.92 14.18
N ILE A 178 -6.78 -6.84 15.42
CA ILE A 178 -5.94 -6.79 16.63
C ILE A 178 -5.03 -8.01 16.70
N ALA A 179 -5.56 -9.23 16.52
CA ALA A 179 -4.76 -10.45 16.60
C ALA A 179 -3.61 -10.46 15.58
N GLN A 180 -3.87 -10.04 14.34
CA GLN A 180 -2.84 -9.94 13.31
C GLN A 180 -1.81 -8.83 13.64
N THR A 181 -2.26 -7.70 14.19
CA THR A 181 -1.37 -6.62 14.64
C THR A 181 -0.41 -7.12 15.71
N VAL A 182 -0.91 -7.87 16.70
CA VAL A 182 -0.09 -8.47 17.76
C VAL A 182 0.91 -9.47 17.19
N GLN A 183 0.49 -10.33 16.25
CA GLN A 183 1.40 -11.29 15.59
C GLN A 183 2.57 -10.61 14.87
N VAL A 184 2.34 -9.44 14.27
CA VAL A 184 3.41 -8.66 13.63
C VAL A 184 4.37 -8.09 14.67
N ILE A 185 3.85 -7.59 15.80
CA ILE A 185 4.67 -7.09 16.91
C ILE A 185 5.51 -8.24 17.48
N ASP A 186 4.92 -9.40 17.74
CA ASP A 186 5.63 -10.60 18.22
C ASP A 186 6.72 -11.03 17.25
N PHE A 187 6.45 -11.00 15.94
CA PHE A 187 7.44 -11.30 14.91
C PHE A 187 8.65 -10.35 14.97
N LEU A 188 8.40 -9.04 15.02
CA LEU A 188 9.45 -8.02 15.08
C LEU A 188 10.26 -8.14 16.38
N ALA A 189 9.57 -8.27 17.52
CA ALA A 189 10.20 -8.45 18.81
C ALA A 189 11.08 -9.70 18.83
N ALA A 190 10.57 -10.86 18.40
CA ALA A 190 11.32 -12.11 18.37
C ALA A 190 12.54 -12.04 17.46
N ARG A 191 12.44 -11.35 16.30
CA ARG A 191 13.55 -11.22 15.34
C ARG A 191 14.71 -10.41 15.90
N TYR A 192 14.43 -9.31 16.60
CA TYR A 192 15.45 -8.36 17.06
C TYR A 192 15.76 -8.46 18.56
N LEU A 193 15.17 -9.43 19.28
CA LEU A 193 15.33 -9.60 20.73
C LEU A 193 16.78 -9.71 21.19
N SER A 194 17.65 -10.37 20.41
CA SER A 194 19.07 -10.52 20.76
C SER A 194 19.93 -9.31 20.39
N ASN A 195 19.34 -8.26 19.81
CA ASN A 195 20.05 -7.05 19.44
C ASN A 195 20.05 -6.06 20.62
N ASN A 196 21.23 -5.81 21.20
CA ASN A 196 21.38 -4.92 22.34
C ASN A 196 21.06 -3.43 22.04
N LEU A 197 20.83 -3.08 20.78
CA LEU A 197 20.48 -1.73 20.35
C LEU A 197 18.99 -1.53 20.12
N LEU A 198 18.17 -2.59 20.20
CA LEU A 198 16.72 -2.45 20.23
C LEU A 198 16.31 -1.70 21.51
N LEU A 199 15.49 -0.65 21.36
CA LEU A 199 14.87 0.11 22.44
C LEU A 199 13.41 -0.29 22.67
#